data_AF-A0A1H9WAQ2-F1
#
_entry.id   AF-A0A1H9WAQ2-F1
#
_cell.length_a   1.000
_cell.length_b   1.000
_cell.length_c   1.000
_cell.angle_alpha   90.00
_cell.angle_beta   90.00
_cell.angle_gamma   90.00
#
_symmetry.space_group_name_H-M   'P 1'
#
loop_
_entity.id
_entity.type
_entity.pdbx_description
1 polymer ?
#
loop_
_entity_poly.entity_id
_entity_poly.type
_entity_poly.pdbx_seq_one_letter_code
_entity_poly.pdbx_strand_id
1 'polypeptide(L)'
;MLWLFSQMFLLCLASFAVGVLVTWLSVRGRLQPERPKARLALPAPRSTTEQVVISEQPPAAPKPVKEPLPVKGNSKTMVYHTPDSPYYRRTKGDMTFGSEAEAQSAGYRMWTTKGRVRA
;
A
#
# COMPACT_ATOMS: atom_id res chain seq x y z
N MET A 1 19.66 22.93 -50.03
CA MET A 1 18.28 22.56 -49.63
C MET A 1 18.23 21.37 -48.69
N LEU A 2 18.93 20.25 -48.95
CA LEU A 2 18.93 19.04 -48.09
C LEU A 2 19.51 19.22 -46.67
N TRP A 3 20.34 20.25 -46.45
CA TRP A 3 20.99 20.51 -45.16
C TRP A 3 20.00 20.86 -44.04
N LEU A 4 19.01 21.71 -44.32
CA LEU A 4 17.94 22.06 -43.38
C LEU A 4 17.03 20.87 -43.08
N PHE A 5 16.75 20.02 -44.08
CA PHE A 5 15.96 18.80 -43.89
C PHE A 5 16.65 17.82 -42.95
N SER A 6 17.96 17.63 -43.10
CA SER A 6 18.74 16.78 -42.21
C SER A 6 18.74 17.31 -40.77
N GLN A 7 18.86 18.63 -40.60
CA GLN A 7 18.79 19.29 -39.29
C GLN A 7 17.42 19.12 -38.62
N MET A 8 16.32 19.30 -39.37
CA MET A 8 14.96 19.04 -38.86
C MET A 8 14.78 17.58 -38.44
N PHE A 9 15.30 16.64 -39.23
CA PHE A 9 15.19 15.22 -38.93
C PHE A 9 15.96 14.85 -37.66
N LEU A 10 17.17 15.39 -37.49
CA LEU A 10 17.98 15.19 -36.28
C LEU A 10 17.31 15.77 -35.03
N LEU A 11 16.71 16.95 -35.13
CA LEU A 11 15.96 17.55 -34.02
C LEU A 11 14.73 16.72 -33.66
N CYS A 12 13.97 16.23 -34.65
CA CYS A 12 12.85 15.32 -34.42
C CYS A 12 13.28 14.02 -33.73
N LEU A 13 14.37 13.41 -34.20
CA LEU A 13 14.86 12.14 -33.66
C LEU A 13 15.38 12.32 -32.22
N ALA A 14 16.03 13.44 -31.93
CA ALA A 14 16.44 13.82 -30.59
C ALA A 14 15.23 14.00 -29.64
N SER A 15 14.21 14.77 -30.04
CA SER A 15 13.00 14.94 -29.22
C SER A 15 12.26 13.62 -28.99
N PHE A 16 12.21 12.75 -29.99
CA PHE A 16 11.62 11.41 -29.86
C PHE A 16 12.40 10.55 -28.86
N ALA A 17 13.73 10.53 -28.95
CA ALA A 17 14.58 9.78 -28.02
C ALA A 17 14.42 10.28 -26.57
N VAL A 18 14.33 11.59 -26.37
CA VAL A 18 14.03 12.18 -25.06
C VAL A 18 12.67 11.73 -24.54
N GLY A 19 11.62 11.74 -25.37
CA GLY A 19 10.29 11.27 -25.00
C GLY A 19 10.25 9.78 -24.60
N VAL A 20 10.96 8.93 -25.35
CA VAL A 20 11.13 7.50 -25.02
C VAL A 20 11.87 7.35 -23.70
N LEU A 21 12.95 8.10 -23.49
CA LEU A 21 13.74 8.02 -22.26
C LEU A 21 12.93 8.46 -21.03
N VAL A 22 12.15 9.55 -21.13
CA VAL A 22 11.26 10.01 -20.03
C VAL A 22 10.19 8.97 -19.71
N THR A 23 9.57 8.38 -20.74
CA THR A 23 8.56 7.33 -20.57
C THR A 23 9.18 6.09 -19.93
N TRP A 24 10.36 5.67 -20.40
CA TRP A 24 11.09 4.54 -19.87
C TRP A 24 11.54 4.77 -18.43
N LEU A 25 12.08 5.94 -18.08
CA LEU A 25 12.42 6.30 -16.69
C LEU A 25 11.20 6.30 -15.78
N SER A 26 10.06 6.78 -16.28
CA SER A 26 8.79 6.76 -15.54
C SER A 26 8.33 5.32 -15.26
N VAL A 27 8.38 4.45 -16.25
CA VAL A 27 8.05 3.02 -16.10
C VAL A 27 9.08 2.30 -15.21
N ARG A 28 10.38 2.58 -15.38
CA ARG A 28 11.47 1.99 -14.58
C ARG A 28 11.40 2.40 -13.12
N GLY A 29 10.99 3.61 -12.81
CA GLY A 29 10.71 4.05 -11.44
C GLY A 29 9.54 3.30 -10.79
N ARG A 30 8.57 2.83 -11.58
CA ARG A 30 7.50 1.93 -11.10
C ARG A 30 7.96 0.48 -10.95
N LEU A 31 9.04 0.08 -11.64
CA LEU A 31 9.68 -1.24 -11.56
C LEU A 31 10.76 -1.36 -10.46
N GLN A 32 11.05 -0.29 -9.73
CA GLN A 32 11.86 -0.31 -8.50
C GLN A 32 11.05 -0.45 -7.16
N PRO A 33 9.99 -1.27 -7.00
CA PRO A 33 9.43 -1.56 -5.68
C PRO A 33 10.27 -2.52 -4.82
N GLU A 34 11.27 -3.20 -5.38
CA GLU A 34 12.01 -4.24 -4.67
C GLU A 34 13.50 -4.08 -4.96
N ARG A 35 14.20 -3.29 -4.13
CA ARG A 35 15.52 -3.74 -3.69
C ARG A 35 15.23 -4.68 -2.52
N PRO A 36 15.29 -6.02 -2.73
CA PRO A 36 15.35 -6.93 -1.62
C PRO A 36 16.50 -6.46 -0.76
N LYS A 37 16.23 -6.38 0.53
CA LYS A 37 17.16 -6.05 1.60
C LYS A 37 18.27 -7.11 1.62
N ALA A 38 19.16 -7.07 0.62
CA ALA A 38 20.44 -7.77 0.58
C ALA A 38 21.37 -7.08 1.59
N ARG A 39 21.02 -7.23 2.86
CA ARG A 39 21.81 -7.18 4.08
C ARG A 39 20.92 -7.96 5.06
N LEU A 40 21.06 -9.27 5.23
CA LEU A 40 22.32 -9.96 5.49
C LEU A 40 23.25 -9.12 6.38
N ALA A 41 22.65 -8.46 7.36
CA ALA A 41 23.29 -8.12 8.61
C ALA A 41 22.44 -8.80 9.70
N LEU A 42 22.60 -10.11 9.83
CA LEU A 42 22.44 -10.72 11.15
C LEU A 42 23.51 -10.06 12.04
N PRO A 43 23.08 -9.45 13.15
CA PRO A 43 23.41 -10.05 14.43
C PRO A 43 22.14 -10.27 15.24
N ALA A 44 22.04 -11.46 15.84
CA ALA A 44 21.04 -11.75 16.86
C ALA A 44 21.11 -10.71 17.99
N PRO A 45 19.96 -10.27 18.49
CA PRO A 45 19.63 -10.62 19.86
C PRO A 45 18.25 -11.26 19.94
N ARG A 46 18.23 -12.37 20.67
CA ARG A 46 17.02 -12.90 21.30
C ARG A 46 16.40 -11.78 22.12
N SER A 47 15.14 -11.46 21.85
CA SER A 47 14.19 -10.99 22.86
C SER A 47 12.80 -11.45 22.46
N THR A 48 12.54 -12.71 22.78
CA THR A 48 11.25 -13.15 23.26
C THR A 48 10.76 -12.17 24.34
N THR A 49 9.83 -11.29 24.01
CA THR A 49 8.88 -10.68 24.95
C THR A 49 7.59 -10.38 24.21
N GLU A 50 6.88 -11.42 23.78
CA GLU A 50 5.42 -11.34 23.64
C GLU A 50 4.83 -12.33 24.64
N GLN A 51 5.01 -11.97 25.91
CA GLN A 51 4.23 -12.51 27.02
C GLN A 51 3.83 -11.32 27.88
N VAL A 52 2.72 -10.68 27.54
CA VAL A 52 1.96 -9.86 28.50
C VAL A 52 0.48 -10.16 28.30
N VAL A 53 0.02 -11.08 29.15
CA VAL A 53 -1.26 -11.01 29.87
C VAL A 53 -2.49 -11.53 29.13
N ILE A 54 -2.73 -12.82 29.38
CA ILE A 54 -4.05 -13.39 29.70
C ILE A 54 -4.90 -12.38 30.48
N SER A 55 -6.06 -12.02 29.95
CA SER A 55 -7.19 -11.55 30.76
C SER A 55 -8.39 -12.43 30.43
N GLU A 56 -8.59 -13.41 31.30
CA GLU A 56 -9.82 -14.17 31.44
C GLU A 56 -10.72 -13.42 32.44
N GLN A 57 -11.96 -13.07 32.06
CA GLN A 57 -13.15 -13.18 32.93
C GLN A 57 -14.48 -12.89 32.17
N PRO A 58 -15.36 -13.89 31.96
CA PRO A 58 -16.81 -13.76 31.63
C PRO A 58 -17.68 -13.55 32.90
N PRO A 59 -19.05 -13.48 32.90
CA PRO A 59 -20.06 -13.49 31.81
C PRO A 59 -21.22 -12.44 31.98
N ALA A 60 -21.91 -12.02 30.90
CA ALA A 60 -23.37 -11.72 30.86
C ALA A 60 -23.83 -11.03 29.55
N ALA A 61 -24.85 -11.64 28.92
CA ALA A 61 -25.77 -11.13 27.90
C ALA A 61 -25.28 -10.93 26.43
N PRO A 62 -26.05 -11.40 25.43
CA PRO A 62 -25.57 -11.60 24.07
C PRO A 62 -25.76 -10.34 23.23
N LYS A 63 -24.66 -9.70 22.87
CA LYS A 63 -24.58 -8.91 21.63
C LYS A 63 -23.73 -9.73 20.67
N PRO A 64 -24.05 -9.84 19.36
CA PRO A 64 -23.20 -10.55 18.43
C PRO A 64 -21.93 -9.70 18.26
N VAL A 65 -20.96 -9.91 19.14
CA VAL A 65 -19.62 -9.35 19.04
C VAL A 65 -19.02 -10.07 17.84
N LYS A 66 -19.16 -9.46 16.65
CA LYS A 66 -18.32 -9.78 15.50
C LYS A 66 -16.90 -9.71 16.03
N GLU A 67 -16.24 -10.87 16.12
CA GLU A 67 -14.81 -10.96 16.39
C GLU A 67 -14.12 -9.90 15.51
N PRO A 68 -13.32 -8.99 16.07
CA PRO A 68 -12.67 -7.96 15.28
C PRO A 68 -11.58 -8.63 14.46
N LEU A 69 -11.98 -9.20 13.32
CA LEU A 69 -11.07 -9.64 12.29
C LEU A 69 -10.20 -8.41 11.94
N PRO A 70 -8.86 -8.56 11.93
CA PRO A 70 -7.93 -7.43 11.88
C PRO A 70 -8.21 -6.55 10.66
N VAL A 71 -8.42 -5.26 10.88
CA VAL A 71 -8.66 -4.27 9.84
C VAL A 71 -7.35 -4.05 9.09
N LYS A 72 -7.36 -4.24 7.77
CA LYS A 72 -6.13 -4.24 6.98
C LYS A 72 -5.87 -2.87 6.37
N GLY A 73 -4.83 -2.20 6.84
CA GLY A 73 -4.38 -0.89 6.38
C GLY A 73 -3.28 -0.97 5.32
N ASN A 74 -3.44 -0.21 4.24
CA ASN A 74 -2.36 0.05 3.30
C ASN A 74 -1.70 1.39 3.64
N SER A 75 -0.45 1.35 4.11
CA SER A 75 0.32 2.52 4.54
C SER A 75 0.61 3.50 3.40
N LYS A 76 0.75 3.00 2.17
CA LYS A 76 1.01 3.80 0.97
C LYS A 76 -0.20 4.63 0.53
N THR A 77 -1.41 4.08 0.69
CA THR A 77 -2.64 4.78 0.28
C THR A 77 -3.39 5.40 1.45
N MET A 78 -2.97 5.14 2.70
CA MET A 78 -3.70 5.48 3.92
C MET A 78 -5.16 5.05 3.87
N VAL A 79 -5.43 3.87 3.29
CA VAL A 79 -6.78 3.31 3.18
C VAL A 79 -6.82 2.01 3.98
N TYR A 80 -7.86 1.86 4.80
CA TYR A 80 -8.11 0.62 5.50
C TYR A 80 -9.29 -0.15 4.90
N HIS A 81 -9.18 -1.47 4.97
CA HIS A 81 -10.19 -2.41 4.52
C HIS A 81 -10.73 -3.18 5.70
N THR A 82 -12.06 -3.16 5.83
CA THR A 82 -12.78 -3.98 6.78
C THR A 82 -13.03 -5.37 6.18
N PRO A 83 -13.24 -6.41 7.01
CA PRO A 83 -13.59 -7.77 6.56
C PRO A 83 -14.83 -7.81 5.67
N ASP A 84 -15.78 -6.89 5.91
CA ASP A 84 -17.00 -6.72 5.13
C ASP A 84 -16.75 -6.13 3.71
N SER A 85 -15.53 -5.62 3.42
CA SER A 85 -15.22 -5.04 2.11
C SER A 85 -14.82 -6.12 1.08
N PRO A 86 -15.32 -6.07 -0.18
CA PRO A 86 -14.99 -7.07 -1.21
C PRO A 86 -13.48 -7.17 -1.53
N TYR A 87 -12.76 -6.10 -1.26
CA TYR A 87 -11.32 -6.00 -1.54
C TYR A 87 -10.46 -6.44 -0.36
N TYR A 88 -11.03 -6.77 0.79
CA TYR A 88 -10.28 -7.20 1.99
C TYR A 88 -9.29 -8.32 1.69
N ARG A 89 -9.73 -9.37 0.98
CA ARG A 89 -8.89 -10.53 0.62
C ARG A 89 -7.85 -10.23 -0.46
N ARG A 90 -8.07 -9.19 -1.27
CA ARG A 90 -7.19 -8.81 -2.40
C ARG A 90 -6.12 -7.82 -1.95
N THR A 91 -6.43 -6.98 -0.97
CA THR A 91 -5.49 -5.99 -0.48
C THR A 91 -4.39 -6.65 0.34
N LYS A 92 -3.14 -6.43 -0.06
CA LYS A 92 -1.98 -6.65 0.80
C LYS A 92 -1.70 -5.36 1.57
N GLY A 93 -2.38 -5.18 2.69
CA GLY A 93 -2.02 -4.16 3.66
C GLY A 93 -0.81 -4.59 4.48
N ASP A 94 0.03 -3.60 4.76
CA ASP A 94 1.26 -3.73 5.54
C ASP A 94 1.02 -3.51 7.03
N MET A 95 -0.14 -2.93 7.39
CA MET A 95 -0.56 -2.68 8.77
C MET A 95 -1.88 -3.39 9.06
N THR A 96 -1.98 -3.93 10.27
CA THR A 96 -3.21 -4.54 10.81
C THR A 96 -3.62 -3.76 12.04
N PHE A 97 -4.83 -3.20 12.02
CA PHE A 97 -5.44 -2.51 13.15
C PHE A 97 -6.40 -3.45 13.87
N GLY A 98 -6.53 -3.28 15.19
CA GLY A 98 -7.50 -4.03 15.98
C GLY A 98 -8.94 -3.53 15.77
N SER A 99 -9.11 -2.30 15.29
CA SER A 99 -10.43 -1.70 15.05
C SER A 99 -10.39 -0.59 13.99
N GLU A 100 -11.56 -0.26 13.44
CA GLU A 100 -11.75 0.89 12.53
C GLU A 100 -11.42 2.22 13.21
N ALA A 101 -11.72 2.36 14.50
CA ALA A 101 -11.47 3.58 15.27
C ALA A 101 -9.96 3.86 15.40
N GLU A 102 -9.17 2.81 15.60
CA GLU A 102 -7.71 2.90 15.65
C GLU A 102 -7.15 3.31 14.28
N ALA A 103 -7.62 2.69 13.20
CA ALA A 103 -7.22 3.05 11.84
C ALA A 103 -7.54 4.53 11.53
N GLN A 104 -8.72 5.01 11.92
CA GLN A 104 -9.13 6.41 11.73
C GLN A 104 -8.28 7.38 12.56
N SER A 105 -7.96 7.05 13.81
CA SER A 105 -7.05 7.86 14.65
C SER A 105 -5.63 7.94 14.09
N ALA A 106 -5.17 6.86 13.44
CA ALA A 106 -3.91 6.84 12.69
C ALA A 106 -3.98 7.59 11.34
N GLY A 107 -5.13 8.21 11.02
CA GLY A 107 -5.34 9.01 9.80
C GLY A 107 -5.75 8.19 8.58
N TYR A 108 -6.05 6.89 8.72
CA TYR A 108 -6.48 6.07 7.60
C TYR A 108 -7.95 6.32 7.27
N ARG A 109 -8.25 6.31 5.97
CA ARG A 109 -9.61 6.49 5.43
C ARG A 109 -10.24 5.14 5.12
N MET A 110 -11.54 5.02 5.38
CA MET A 110 -12.28 3.80 5.02
C MET A 110 -12.28 3.63 3.50
N TRP A 111 -12.07 2.40 3.04
CA TRP A 111 -12.31 2.08 1.64
C TRP A 111 -13.78 2.31 1.28
N THR A 112 -14.03 3.17 0.30
CA THR A 112 -15.37 3.42 -0.26
C THR A 112 -15.39 2.99 -1.73
N THR A 113 -16.45 2.28 -2.15
CA THR A 113 -16.70 2.09 -3.59
C THR A 113 -17.28 3.37 -4.17
N LYS A 114 -16.95 3.70 -5.42
CA LYS A 114 -17.44 4.89 -6.12
C LYS A 114 -18.98 4.99 -6.14
N GLY A 115 -19.69 3.85 -5.99
CA GLY A 115 -21.15 3.79 -5.85
C GLY A 115 -21.71 4.16 -4.47
N ARG A 116 -20.90 4.16 -3.41
CA ARG A 116 -21.35 4.48 -2.03
C ARG A 116 -21.39 5.99 -1.76
N VAL A 117 -20.65 6.78 -2.54
CA VAL A 117 -20.53 8.25 -2.38
C VAL A 117 -21.69 9.01 -3.05
N ARG A 118 -22.73 8.31 -3.52
CA ARG A 118 -23.90 8.88 -4.22
C ARG A 118 -25.21 8.77 -3.42
N ALA A 119 -25.15 8.49 -2.12
CA ALA A 119 -26.30 8.50 -1.23
C ALA A 119 -26.37 9.83 -0.47
#